data_AF-A0A0T6AUC4-F1
#
_entry.id   AF-A0A0T6AUC4-F1
#
_cell.length_a   1.000
_cell.length_b   1.000
_cell.length_c   1.000
_cell.angle_alpha   90.00
_cell.angle_beta   90.00
_cell.angle_gamma   90.00
#
_symmetry.space_group_name_H-M   'P 1'
#
loop_
_entity.id
_entity.type
_entity.pdbx_description
1 polymer ?
#
loop_
_entity_poly.entity_id
_entity_poly.type
_entity_poly.pdbx_seq_one_letter_code
_entity_poly.pdbx_strand_id
1 'polypeptide(L)'
;PTFGFKMLTRGFRNGSLGLILWFVMFLLHLTIFGIFRLWAGIRQEISFSRTLKRLLDFVSLTLLSMYYIGSLYYVPGFTNRMNLAPVASTIIQLENLRFIMKAHSFVRSNVTKVLAFKPNANETLNLPKFSHILYFSFAPTFLYQD
;
A
#
# COMPACT_ATOMS: atom_id res chain seq x y z
N PRO A 1 -10.69 -35.71 -21.54
CA PRO A 1 -10.74 -34.96 -20.25
C PRO A 1 -9.50 -34.09 -19.90
N THR A 2 -8.46 -33.99 -20.74
CA THR A 2 -7.18 -33.30 -20.40
C THR A 2 -7.01 -31.90 -21.00
N PHE A 3 -7.98 -31.40 -21.78
CA PHE A 3 -7.87 -30.12 -22.48
C PHE A 3 -7.83 -28.91 -21.52
N GLY A 4 -8.67 -28.90 -20.48
CA GLY A 4 -8.73 -27.79 -19.52
C GLY A 4 -7.45 -27.61 -18.70
N PHE A 5 -6.84 -28.71 -18.25
CA PHE A 5 -5.60 -28.64 -17.45
C PHE A 5 -4.41 -28.10 -18.26
N LYS A 6 -4.34 -28.40 -19.57
CA LYS A 6 -3.32 -27.85 -20.47
C LYS A 6 -3.47 -26.33 -20.68
N MET A 7 -4.70 -25.81 -20.71
CA MET A 7 -4.92 -24.36 -20.76
C MET A 7 -4.51 -23.69 -19.44
N LEU A 8 -4.83 -24.32 -18.30
CA LEU A 8 -4.45 -23.84 -16.98
C LEU A 8 -2.93 -23.73 -16.84
N THR A 9 -2.19 -24.80 -17.15
CA THR A 9 -0.72 -24.79 -17.05
C THR A 9 -0.06 -23.79 -17.99
N ARG A 10 -0.65 -23.54 -19.16
CA ARG A 10 -0.19 -22.50 -20.09
C ARG A 10 -0.49 -21.09 -19.58
N GLY A 11 -1.64 -20.90 -18.93
CA GLY A 11 -2.07 -19.65 -18.32
C GLY A 11 -1.29 -19.26 -17.07
N PHE A 12 -0.77 -20.23 -16.32
CA PHE A 12 0.09 -20.02 -15.15
C PHE A 12 1.59 -20.27 -15.43
N ARG A 13 1.98 -20.25 -16.71
CA ARG A 13 3.39 -20.39 -17.07
C ARG A 13 4.20 -19.26 -16.42
N ASN A 14 5.28 -19.63 -15.74
CA ASN A 14 6.12 -18.73 -14.92
C ASN A 14 5.42 -18.13 -13.69
N GLY A 15 4.42 -18.84 -13.13
CA GLY A 15 3.71 -18.42 -11.91
C GLY A 15 4.62 -18.14 -10.71
N SER A 16 5.74 -18.85 -10.56
CA SER A 16 6.72 -18.60 -9.49
C SER A 16 7.30 -17.19 -9.54
N LEU A 17 7.57 -16.65 -10.74
CA LEU A 17 8.02 -15.26 -10.90
C LEU A 17 6.92 -14.27 -10.53
N GLY A 18 5.66 -14.58 -10.87
CA GLY A 18 4.49 -13.80 -10.45
C GLY A 18 4.34 -13.76 -8.93
N LEU A 19 4.53 -14.89 -8.24
CA LEU A 19 4.48 -14.95 -6.78
C LEU A 19 5.59 -14.11 -6.14
N ILE A 20 6.83 -14.21 -6.63
CA ILE A 20 7.94 -13.38 -6.13
C ILE A 20 7.62 -11.89 -6.31
N LEU A 21 7.14 -11.50 -7.48
CA LEU A 21 6.72 -10.12 -7.76
C LEU A 21 5.61 -9.67 -6.82
N TRP A 22 4.61 -10.52 -6.58
CA TRP A 22 3.54 -10.24 -5.63
C TRP A 22 4.05 -10.04 -4.21
N PHE A 23 4.98 -10.88 -3.75
CA PHE A 23 5.62 -10.73 -2.43
C PHE A 23 6.37 -9.40 -2.31
N VAL A 24 7.11 -9.00 -3.36
CA VAL A 24 7.79 -7.70 -3.40
C VAL A 24 6.78 -6.54 -3.33
N MET A 25 5.70 -6.61 -4.10
CA MET A 25 4.63 -5.61 -4.06
C MET A 25 3.96 -5.53 -2.68
N PHE A 26 3.72 -6.67 -2.05
CA PHE A 26 3.16 -6.76 -0.70
C PHE A 26 4.09 -6.14 0.35
N LEU A 27 5.40 -6.41 0.28
CA LEU A 27 6.38 -5.78 1.17
C LEU A 27 6.44 -4.26 0.95
N LEU A 28 6.44 -3.79 -0.30
CA LEU A 28 6.37 -2.36 -0.61
C LEU A 28 5.07 -1.71 -0.11
N HIS A 29 3.96 -2.44 -0.14
CA HIS A 29 2.70 -1.97 0.44
C HIS A 29 2.82 -1.83 1.98
N LEU A 30 3.50 -2.77 2.64
CA LEU A 30 3.72 -2.71 4.09
C LEU A 30 4.61 -1.54 4.53
N THR A 31 5.62 -1.19 3.74
CA THR A 31 6.52 -0.08 4.08
C THR A 31 5.81 1.27 4.12
N ILE A 32 4.76 1.47 3.31
CA ILE A 32 3.96 2.70 3.31
C ILE A 32 3.28 2.92 4.65
N PHE A 33 2.76 1.84 5.25
CA PHE A 33 2.16 1.93 6.57
C PHE A 33 3.18 2.32 7.64
N GLY A 34 4.42 1.80 7.53
CA GLY A 34 5.53 2.20 8.39
C GLY A 34 5.87 3.69 8.23
N ILE A 35 6.03 4.15 6.99
CA ILE A 35 6.31 5.56 6.67
C ILE A 35 5.20 6.48 7.20
N PHE A 36 3.93 6.09 7.04
CA PHE A 36 2.80 6.85 7.58
C PHE A 36 2.86 6.99 9.11
N ARG A 37 3.21 5.90 9.81
CA ARG A 37 3.35 5.92 11.26
C ARG A 37 4.50 6.82 11.72
N LEU A 38 5.63 6.79 11.00
CA LEU A 38 6.76 7.70 11.25
C LEU A 38 6.36 9.16 11.03
N TRP A 39 5.68 9.46 9.91
CA TRP A 39 5.15 10.80 9.65
C TRP A 39 4.23 11.28 10.78
N ALA A 40 3.31 10.44 11.22
CA ALA A 40 2.38 10.78 12.30
C ALA A 40 3.12 11.04 13.62
N GLY A 41 4.13 10.25 13.98
CA GLY A 41 4.95 10.47 15.17
C GLY A 41 5.74 11.78 15.12
N ILE A 42 6.50 11.98 14.04
CA ILE A 42 7.31 13.20 13.83
C ILE A 42 6.43 14.45 13.89
N ARG A 43 5.23 14.40 13.29
CA ARG A 43 4.30 15.53 13.28
C ARG A 43 3.80 15.93 14.68
N GLN A 44 3.65 14.97 15.60
CA GLN A 44 3.22 15.23 16.97
C GLN A 44 4.36 15.80 17.83
N GLU A 45 5.60 15.35 17.62
CA GLU A 45 6.77 15.84 18.37
C GLU A 45 7.20 17.26 17.96
N ILE A 46 6.96 17.64 16.71
CA ILE A 46 7.28 19.00 16.23
C ILE A 46 6.34 20.02 16.88
N SER A 47 6.81 20.68 17.94
CA SER A 47 6.03 21.66 18.69
C SER A 47 5.99 23.07 18.05
N PHE A 48 7.01 23.49 17.30
CA PHE A 48 7.29 24.94 17.18
C PHE A 48 7.17 25.63 15.80
N SER A 49 7.26 24.93 14.66
CA SER A 49 7.22 25.61 13.34
C SER A 49 6.11 25.11 12.42
N ARG A 50 5.13 25.99 12.16
CA ARG A 50 4.04 25.76 11.19
C ARG A 50 4.57 25.48 9.78
N THR A 51 5.72 26.06 9.42
CA THR A 51 6.39 25.86 8.14
C THR A 51 6.97 24.44 8.03
N LEU A 52 7.58 23.92 9.09
CA LEU A 52 8.14 22.57 9.09
C LEU A 52 7.04 21.50 8.99
N LYS A 53 5.90 21.71 9.67
CA LYS A 53 4.72 20.83 9.53
C LYS A 53 4.20 20.81 8.08
N ARG A 54 4.08 21.97 7.44
CA ARG A 54 3.67 22.07 6.03
C ARG A 54 4.66 21.36 5.09
N LEU A 55 5.96 21.52 5.32
CA LEU A 55 6.98 20.85 4.51
C LEU A 55 6.88 19.32 4.68
N LEU A 56 6.75 18.84 5.92
CA LEU A 56 6.60 17.41 6.22
C LEU A 56 5.34 16.82 5.55
N ASP A 57 4.21 17.53 5.63
CA ASP A 57 2.96 17.14 4.98
C ASP A 57 3.11 17.10 3.45
N PHE A 58 3.79 18.09 2.86
CA PHE A 58 4.06 18.14 1.43
C PHE A 58 4.98 17.00 0.97
N VAL A 59 6.09 16.77 1.67
CA VAL A 59 7.03 15.66 1.39
C VAL A 59 6.34 14.30 1.49
N SER A 60 5.47 14.11 2.48
CA SER A 60 4.76 12.85 2.65
C SER A 60 3.71 12.63 1.56
N LEU A 61 3.02 13.70 1.14
CA LEU A 61 2.07 13.66 0.04
C LEU A 61 2.75 13.41 -1.31
N THR A 62 3.89 14.04 -1.58
CA THR A 62 4.65 13.81 -2.80
C THR A 62 5.18 12.38 -2.85
N LEU A 63 5.72 11.85 -1.74
CA LEU A 63 6.19 10.47 -1.64
C LEU A 63 5.05 9.45 -1.89
N LEU A 64 3.87 9.67 -1.30
CA LEU A 64 2.70 8.83 -1.52
C LEU A 64 2.26 8.85 -2.99
N SER A 65 2.28 10.04 -3.60
CA SER A 65 1.89 10.23 -5.00
C SER A 65 2.89 9.54 -5.95
N MET A 66 4.18 9.67 -5.67
CA MET A 66 5.23 8.94 -6.39
C MET A 66 5.06 7.43 -6.28
N TYR A 67 4.67 6.92 -5.11
CA TYR A 67 4.37 5.51 -4.95
C TYR A 67 3.19 5.05 -5.84
N TYR A 68 2.10 5.80 -5.90
CA TYR A 68 0.95 5.43 -6.77
C TYR A 68 1.31 5.44 -8.25
N ILE A 69 1.98 6.51 -8.72
CA ILE A 69 2.39 6.61 -10.12
C ILE A 69 3.43 5.54 -10.44
N GLY A 70 4.41 5.36 -9.55
CA GLY A 70 5.46 4.35 -9.69
C GLY A 70 4.90 2.93 -9.74
N SER A 71 4.02 2.57 -8.80
CA SER A 71 3.39 1.23 -8.80
C SER A 71 2.54 0.98 -10.04
N LEU A 72 1.84 1.99 -10.56
CA LEU A 72 1.08 1.87 -11.81
C LEU A 72 1.97 1.75 -13.06
N TYR A 73 3.17 2.33 -13.04
CA TYR A 73 4.10 2.28 -14.18
C TYR A 73 5.01 1.04 -14.15
N TYR A 74 5.67 0.79 -13.01
CA TYR A 74 6.70 -0.24 -12.89
C TYR A 74 6.13 -1.66 -12.90
N VAL A 75 4.97 -1.90 -12.28
CA VAL A 75 4.38 -3.26 -12.22
C VAL A 75 4.01 -3.76 -13.62
N PRO A 76 3.24 -3.02 -14.45
CA PRO A 76 2.99 -3.44 -15.83
C PRO A 76 4.27 -3.58 -16.65
N GLY A 77 5.20 -2.62 -16.53
CA GLY A 77 6.49 -2.65 -17.23
C GLY A 77 7.31 -3.91 -16.92
N PHE A 78 7.34 -4.33 -15.66
CA PHE A 78 8.03 -5.55 -15.24
C PHE A 78 7.31 -6.82 -15.73
N THR A 79 5.99 -6.87 -15.63
CA THR A 79 5.21 -8.03 -16.13
C THR A 79 5.39 -8.24 -17.65
N ASN A 80 5.50 -7.14 -18.41
CA ASN A 80 5.75 -7.19 -19.85
C ASN A 80 7.18 -7.68 -20.17
N ARG A 81 8.19 -7.15 -19.48
CA ARG A 81 9.60 -7.56 -19.68
C ARG A 81 9.85 -9.05 -19.36
N MET A 82 9.17 -9.56 -18.33
CA MET A 82 9.34 -10.95 -17.88
C MET A 82 8.45 -11.95 -18.64
N ASN A 83 7.71 -11.50 -19.67
CA ASN A 83 6.82 -12.33 -20.48
C ASN A 83 5.92 -13.25 -19.65
N LEU A 84 5.32 -12.70 -18.57
CA LEU A 84 4.37 -13.46 -17.75
C LEU A 84 3.20 -13.91 -18.61
N ALA A 85 2.68 -15.10 -18.33
CA ALA A 85 1.47 -15.57 -18.98
C ALA A 85 0.32 -14.57 -18.76
N PRO A 86 -0.57 -14.39 -19.76
CA PRO A 86 -1.58 -13.31 -19.74
C PRO A 86 -2.56 -13.41 -18.56
N VAL A 87 -2.85 -14.62 -18.08
CA VAL A 87 -3.68 -14.82 -16.88
C VAL A 87 -2.92 -14.43 -15.61
N ALA A 88 -1.64 -14.80 -15.50
CA ALA A 88 -0.82 -14.40 -14.36
C ALA A 88 -0.58 -12.89 -14.30
N SER A 89 -0.34 -12.23 -15.44
CA SER A 89 -0.10 -10.78 -15.48
C SER A 89 -1.34 -9.97 -15.08
N THR A 90 -2.53 -10.40 -15.50
CA THR A 90 -3.80 -9.76 -15.11
C THR A 90 -4.08 -9.91 -13.62
N ILE A 91 -3.84 -11.09 -13.03
CA ILE A 91 -3.94 -11.29 -11.58
C ILE A 91 -3.01 -10.34 -10.82
N ILE A 92 -1.75 -10.21 -11.25
CA ILE A 92 -0.78 -9.31 -10.60
C ILE A 92 -1.20 -7.85 -10.72
N GLN A 93 -1.75 -7.42 -11.86
CA GLN A 93 -2.25 -6.06 -12.04
C GLN A 93 -3.46 -5.77 -11.14
N LEU A 94 -4.39 -6.71 -11.01
CA LEU A 94 -5.52 -6.59 -10.09
C LEU A 94 -5.06 -6.51 -8.63
N GLU A 95 -4.08 -7.33 -8.25
CA GLU A 95 -3.46 -7.27 -6.93
C GLU A 95 -2.74 -5.94 -6.68
N ASN A 96 -2.09 -5.37 -7.68
CA ASN A 96 -1.48 -4.03 -7.59
C ASN A 96 -2.53 -2.96 -7.28
N LEU A 97 -3.63 -2.96 -8.04
CA LEU A 97 -4.74 -2.05 -7.80
C LEU A 97 -5.35 -2.23 -6.42
N ARG A 98 -5.49 -3.48 -5.96
CA ARG A 98 -5.97 -3.81 -4.62
C ARG A 98 -5.10 -3.18 -3.53
N PHE A 99 -3.77 -3.27 -3.66
CA PHE A 99 -2.84 -2.64 -2.71
C PHE A 99 -2.92 -1.12 -2.73
N ILE A 100 -2.98 -0.49 -3.90
CA ILE A 100 -3.11 0.97 -4.06
C ILE A 100 -4.40 1.46 -3.37
N MET A 101 -5.53 0.81 -3.65
CA MET A 101 -6.83 1.18 -3.06
C MET A 101 -6.81 1.07 -1.54
N LYS A 102 -6.24 -0.01 -1.00
CA LYS A 102 -6.11 -0.21 0.45
C LYS A 102 -5.20 0.81 1.10
N ALA A 103 -4.06 1.12 0.48
CA ALA A 103 -3.15 2.15 0.97
C ALA A 103 -3.85 3.52 1.00
N HIS A 104 -4.57 3.87 -0.07
CA HIS A 104 -5.32 5.12 -0.15
C HIS A 104 -6.42 5.20 0.93
N SER A 105 -7.21 4.14 1.10
CA SER A 105 -8.25 4.13 2.14
C SER A 105 -7.66 4.26 3.54
N PHE A 106 -6.56 3.57 3.82
CA PHE A 106 -5.90 3.65 5.12
C PHE A 106 -5.38 5.06 5.40
N VAL A 107 -4.64 5.65 4.46
CA VAL A 107 -4.07 7.00 4.62
C VAL A 107 -5.20 8.00 4.80
N ARG A 108 -6.25 7.95 3.97
CA ARG A 108 -7.39 8.87 4.08
C ARG A 108 -8.09 8.79 5.44
N SER A 109 -8.37 7.58 5.94
CA SER A 109 -9.06 7.40 7.22
C SER A 109 -8.22 7.82 8.43
N ASN A 110 -6.90 7.66 8.37
CA ASN A 110 -6.02 7.97 9.49
C ASN A 110 -5.48 9.42 9.47
N VAL A 111 -5.25 10.01 8.30
CA VAL A 111 -4.81 11.42 8.18
C VAL A 111 -5.79 12.36 8.85
N THR A 112 -7.10 12.17 8.64
CA THR A 112 -8.14 13.01 9.25
C THR A 112 -8.07 12.97 10.78
N LYS A 113 -7.81 11.79 11.36
CA LYS A 113 -7.61 11.61 12.81
C LYS A 113 -6.35 12.34 13.30
N VAL A 114 -5.22 12.19 12.59
CA VAL A 114 -3.94 12.84 12.94
C VAL A 114 -4.03 14.36 12.86
N LEU A 115 -4.78 14.89 11.88
CA LEU A 115 -4.96 16.33 11.69
C LEU A 115 -5.94 16.95 12.71
N ALA A 116 -6.99 16.21 13.09
CA ALA A 116 -7.97 16.64 14.08
C ALA A 116 -7.45 16.54 15.53
N PHE A 117 -6.49 15.64 15.77
CA PHE A 117 -5.91 15.42 17.08
C PHE A 117 -5.17 16.67 17.59
N LYS A 118 -5.63 17.21 18.72
CA LYS A 118 -4.94 18.25 19.49
C LYS A 118 -4.34 17.57 20.73
N PRO A 119 -3.03 17.67 20.98
CA PRO A 119 -2.42 17.06 22.15
C PRO A 119 -2.96 17.75 23.42
N ASN A 120 -3.93 17.10 24.07
CA ASN A 120 -4.33 17.39 25.43
C ASN A 120 -3.48 16.52 26.36
N ALA A 121 -3.17 17.00 27.57
CA ALA A 121 -2.16 16.42 28.47
C ALA A 121 -2.32 14.91 28.79
N ASN A 122 -3.48 14.30 28.53
CA ASN A 122 -3.78 12.90 28.86
C ASN A 122 -4.22 12.02 27.67
N GLU A 123 -4.29 12.54 26.44
CA GLU A 123 -4.70 11.73 25.29
C GLU A 123 -3.50 11.38 24.40
N THR A 124 -3.38 10.10 24.03
CA THR A 124 -2.39 9.61 23.05
C THR A 124 -3.07 9.37 21.71
N LEU A 125 -2.41 9.74 20.62
CA LEU A 125 -2.89 9.45 19.27
C LEU A 125 -3.02 7.93 19.07
N ASN A 126 -4.24 7.42 18.96
CA ASN A 126 -4.51 6.00 18.74
C ASN A 126 -4.32 5.68 17.26
N LEU A 127 -3.11 5.25 16.89
CA LEU A 127 -2.79 4.73 15.57
C LEU A 127 -2.95 3.22 15.55
N PRO A 128 -3.42 2.65 14.43
CA PRO A 128 -3.60 1.21 14.34
C PRO A 128 -2.30 0.44 14.47
N LYS A 129 -2.36 -0.66 15.21
CA LYS A 129 -1.24 -1.59 15.40
C LYS A 129 -0.95 -2.32 14.08
N PHE A 130 0.30 -2.78 13.94
CA PHE A 130 0.73 -3.56 12.77
C PHE A 130 -0.14 -4.81 12.51
N SER A 131 -0.67 -5.45 13.57
CA SER A 131 -1.58 -6.58 13.46
C SER A 131 -2.88 -6.24 12.70
N HIS A 132 -3.47 -5.08 12.97
CA HIS A 132 -4.68 -4.63 12.28
C HIS A 132 -4.41 -4.30 10.82
N ILE A 133 -3.23 -3.73 10.53
CA ILE A 133 -2.81 -3.41 9.16
C ILE A 133 -2.62 -4.70 8.35
N LEU A 134 -1.95 -5.70 8.93
CA LEU A 134 -1.76 -6.99 8.27
C LEU A 134 -3.09 -7.70 8.04
N TYR A 135 -3.99 -7.69 9.04
CA TYR A 135 -5.34 -8.20 8.89
C TYR A 135 -6.09 -7.49 7.75
N PHE A 136 -6.08 -6.15 7.75
CA PHE A 136 -6.73 -5.34 6.73
C PHE A 136 -6.17 -5.62 5.34
N SER A 137 -4.87 -5.91 5.18
CA SER A 137 -4.30 -6.27 3.89
C SER A 137 -4.95 -7.50 3.28
N PHE A 138 -5.39 -8.48 4.07
CA PHE A 138 -6.04 -9.70 3.58
C PHE A 138 -7.57 -9.69 3.64
N ALA A 139 -8.18 -8.77 4.40
CA ALA A 139 -9.64 -8.65 4.49
C ALA A 139 -10.29 -8.40 3.11
N PRO A 140 -11.47 -8.96 2.83
CA PRO A 140 -12.19 -8.73 1.58
C PRO A 140 -12.92 -7.37 1.56
N THR A 141 -12.31 -6.33 2.12
CA THR A 141 -12.85 -4.98 2.21
C THR A 141 -11.81 -3.97 1.75
N PHE A 142 -12.27 -2.91 1.07
CA PHE A 142 -11.43 -1.79 0.64
C PHE A 142 -11.46 -0.62 1.61
N LEU A 143 -12.49 -0.56 2.45
CA LEU A 143 -12.72 0.55 3.36
C LEU A 143 -12.05 0.24 4.70
N TYR A 144 -11.10 1.08 5.08
CA TYR A 144 -10.45 0.99 6.39
C TYR A 144 -11.30 1.66 7.47
N GLN A 145 -11.72 0.86 8.46
CA GLN A 145 -12.34 1.30 9.71
C GLN A 145 -11.61 0.59 10.86
N ASP A 146 -11.28 1.36 11.89
CA ASP A 146 -10.67 0.86 13.14
C ASP A 146 -11.73 0.20 14.04
#